data_AF-A0A7U4E9D6-F1
#
_entry.id   AF-A0A7U4E9D6-F1
#
_cell.length_a   1.000
_cell.length_b   1.000
_cell.length_c   1.000
_cell.angle_alpha   90.00
_cell.angle_beta   90.00
_cell.angle_gamma   90.00
#
_symmetry.space_group_name_H-M   'P 1'
#
loop_
_entity.id
_entity.type
_entity.pdbx_description
1 polymer ?
#
loop_
_entity_poly.entity_id
_entity_poly.type
_entity_poly.pdbx_seq_one_letter_code
_entity_poly.pdbx_strand_id
1 'polypeptide(L)'
;MAKSKIKDIRNLSVDELIKTGESKRAELFALKFQAAVGSLEQTHRIKEIKREIARIELTLTERRLSGENTNKVIKADYNAAVAEAEKAGKAVRAKQRKMIEEQYQQQFGLEADQEISAIEQAMTTSQESQPEQVSKETENDAKK
;
A
#
# COMPACT_ATOMS: atom_id res chain seq x y z
N MET A 1 9.60 -19.38 3.53
CA MET A 1 10.13 -19.61 4.90
C MET A 1 8.99 -19.91 5.85
N ALA A 2 9.27 -20.65 6.93
CA ALA A 2 8.37 -21.12 8.00
C ALA A 2 6.89 -21.36 7.60
N LYS A 3 6.64 -22.49 6.92
CA LYS A 3 5.31 -23.13 6.88
C LYS A 3 4.89 -23.39 8.33
N SER A 4 4.09 -22.51 8.93
CA SER A 4 3.49 -22.72 10.25
C SER A 4 2.93 -24.14 10.26
N LYS A 5 3.56 -25.02 11.05
CA LYS A 5 3.16 -26.42 11.08
C LYS A 5 1.87 -26.42 11.88
N ILE A 6 0.87 -27.15 11.43
CA ILE A 6 -0.42 -27.30 12.14
C ILE A 6 -0.20 -27.68 13.62
N LYS A 7 0.88 -28.42 13.92
CA LYS A 7 1.28 -28.77 15.28
C LYS A 7 1.49 -27.53 16.16
N ASP A 8 2.17 -26.51 15.65
CA ASP A 8 2.48 -25.29 16.40
C ASP A 8 1.19 -24.52 16.75
N ILE A 9 0.25 -24.46 15.79
CA ILE A 9 -1.07 -23.84 15.99
C ILE A 9 -1.86 -24.60 17.06
N ARG A 10 -1.85 -25.94 17.03
CA ARG A 10 -2.60 -26.77 17.99
C ARG A 10 -2.09 -26.67 19.42
N ASN A 11 -0.83 -26.32 19.62
CA ASN A 11 -0.23 -26.17 20.96
C ASN A 11 -0.59 -24.83 21.64
N LEU A 12 -1.13 -23.85 20.91
CA LEU A 12 -1.50 -22.54 21.46
C LEU A 12 -2.77 -22.63 22.32
N SER A 13 -2.91 -21.76 23.32
CA SER A 13 -4.18 -21.62 24.05
C SER A 13 -5.28 -21.01 23.16
N VAL A 14 -6.56 -21.12 23.57
CA VAL A 14 -7.69 -20.54 22.81
C VAL A 14 -7.51 -19.02 22.67
N ASP A 15 -7.05 -18.36 23.72
CA ASP A 15 -6.85 -16.91 23.75
C ASP A 15 -5.74 -16.48 22.79
N GLU A 16 -4.64 -17.23 22.77
CA GLU A 16 -3.54 -17.00 21.83
C GLU A 16 -3.96 -17.29 20.39
N LEU A 17 -4.77 -18.31 20.14
CA LEU A 17 -5.32 -18.59 18.81
C LEU A 17 -6.18 -17.44 18.28
N ILE A 18 -7.05 -16.87 19.12
CA ILE A 18 -7.87 -15.73 18.73
C ILE A 18 -6.98 -14.51 18.47
N LYS A 19 -6.02 -14.23 19.38
CA LYS A 19 -5.09 -13.09 19.25
C LYS A 19 -4.24 -13.20 17.99
N THR A 20 -3.68 -14.38 17.72
CA THR A 20 -2.87 -14.63 16.53
C THR A 20 -3.71 -14.58 15.26
N GLY A 21 -4.94 -15.11 15.27
CA GLY A 21 -5.87 -15.01 14.14
C GLY A 21 -6.20 -13.56 13.78
N GLU A 22 -6.47 -12.73 14.77
CA GLU A 22 -6.74 -11.30 14.60
C GLU A 22 -5.51 -10.54 14.09
N SER A 23 -4.32 -10.81 14.65
CA SER A 23 -3.06 -10.24 14.16
C SER A 23 -2.81 -10.60 12.69
N LYS A 24 -3.10 -11.85 12.29
CA LYS A 24 -2.97 -12.31 10.90
C LYS A 24 -3.99 -11.66 9.96
N ARG A 25 -5.20 -11.37 10.44
CA ARG A 25 -6.20 -10.58 9.68
C ARG A 25 -5.73 -9.16 9.45
N ALA A 26 -5.12 -8.51 10.44
CA ALA A 26 -4.52 -7.19 10.28
C ALA A 26 -3.35 -7.20 9.28
N GLU A 27 -2.46 -8.20 9.35
CA GLU A 27 -1.38 -8.40 8.37
C GLU A 27 -1.95 -8.57 6.94
N LEU A 28 -3.02 -9.37 6.78
CA LEU A 28 -3.69 -9.54 5.50
C LEU A 28 -4.30 -8.24 4.96
N PHE A 29 -4.87 -7.41 5.84
CA PHE A 29 -5.42 -6.12 5.46
C PHE A 29 -4.33 -5.16 4.97
N ALA A 30 -3.23 -5.08 5.71
CA ALA A 30 -2.04 -4.30 5.32
C ALA A 30 -1.49 -4.73 3.95
N LEU A 31 -1.37 -6.03 3.68
CA LEU A 31 -0.90 -6.52 2.37
C LEU A 31 -1.87 -6.21 1.23
N LYS A 32 -3.19 -6.29 1.48
CA LYS A 32 -4.20 -5.89 0.50
C LYS A 32 -4.12 -4.41 0.19
N PHE A 33 -3.87 -3.58 1.21
CA PHE A 33 -3.63 -2.16 1.03
C PHE A 33 -2.39 -1.92 0.16
N GLN A 34 -1.25 -2.54 0.49
CA GLN A 34 -0.03 -2.43 -0.33
C GLN A 34 -0.25 -2.88 -1.78
N ALA A 35 -1.05 -3.93 -2.00
CA ALA A 35 -1.42 -4.39 -3.34
C ALA A 35 -2.22 -3.34 -4.10
N ALA A 36 -3.23 -2.73 -3.46
CA ALA A 36 -4.06 -1.70 -4.06
C ALA A 36 -3.26 -0.44 -4.43
N VAL A 37 -2.29 -0.05 -3.60
CA VAL A 37 -1.41 1.10 -3.89
C VAL A 37 -0.19 0.70 -4.76
N GLY A 38 -0.08 -0.56 -5.20
CA GLY A 38 0.96 -1.01 -6.13
C GLY A 38 2.39 -1.10 -5.57
N SER A 39 2.55 -1.18 -4.24
CA SER A 39 3.88 -1.30 -3.60
C SER A 39 4.11 -2.66 -2.94
N LEU A 40 3.36 -3.68 -3.34
CA LEU A 40 3.49 -5.02 -2.78
C LEU A 40 4.66 -5.78 -3.43
N GLU A 41 5.69 -6.09 -2.65
CA GLU A 41 6.82 -6.90 -3.13
C GLU A 41 6.53 -8.42 -3.05
N GLN A 42 5.90 -8.88 -1.97
CA GLN A 42 5.72 -10.31 -1.68
C GLN A 42 4.29 -10.81 -1.96
N THR A 43 3.95 -11.04 -3.23
CA THR A 43 2.61 -11.49 -3.64
C THR A 43 2.19 -12.85 -3.07
N HIS A 44 3.14 -13.77 -2.92
CA HIS A 44 2.89 -15.11 -2.36
C HIS A 44 2.45 -15.08 -0.88
N ARG A 45 2.86 -14.05 -0.13
CA ARG A 45 2.58 -13.91 1.30
C ARG A 45 1.08 -13.83 1.59
N ILE A 46 0.31 -13.19 0.71
CA ILE A 46 -1.15 -13.11 0.82
C ILE A 46 -1.78 -14.52 0.87
N LYS A 47 -1.30 -15.44 0.01
CA LYS A 47 -1.82 -16.82 -0.05
C LYS A 47 -1.42 -17.61 1.19
N GLU A 48 -0.22 -17.38 1.73
CA GLU A 48 0.24 -18.02 2.96
C GLU A 48 -0.58 -17.60 4.17
N ILE A 49 -0.77 -16.29 4.38
CA ILE A 49 -1.56 -15.76 5.50
C ILE A 49 -3.00 -16.25 5.45
N LYS A 50 -3.63 -16.28 4.27
CA LYS A 50 -4.98 -16.85 4.11
C LYS A 50 -5.03 -18.31 4.60
N ARG A 51 -4.00 -19.11 4.30
CA ARG A 51 -3.91 -20.51 4.76
C ARG A 51 -3.64 -20.61 6.26
N GLU A 52 -2.85 -19.71 6.83
CA GLU A 52 -2.61 -19.63 8.27
C GLU A 52 -3.90 -19.30 9.03
N ILE A 53 -4.66 -18.29 8.59
CA ILE A 53 -5.96 -17.92 9.16
C ILE A 53 -6.92 -19.12 9.12
N ALA A 54 -7.05 -19.77 7.96
CA ALA A 54 -7.95 -20.92 7.82
C ALA A 54 -7.60 -22.07 8.78
N ARG A 55 -6.31 -22.31 9.06
CA ARG A 55 -5.88 -23.34 10.03
C ARG A 55 -6.23 -22.95 11.46
N ILE A 56 -6.03 -21.68 11.83
CA ILE A 56 -6.38 -21.17 13.16
C ILE A 56 -7.90 -21.29 13.39
N GLU A 57 -8.70 -20.87 12.41
CA GLU A 57 -10.16 -20.95 12.46
C GLU A 57 -10.66 -22.40 12.53
N LEU A 58 -10.01 -23.32 11.81
CA LEU A 58 -10.29 -24.74 11.92
C LEU A 58 -10.04 -25.26 13.34
N THR A 59 -8.88 -24.96 13.94
CA THR A 59 -8.56 -25.40 15.31
C THR A 59 -9.49 -24.78 16.35
N LEU A 60 -9.88 -23.51 16.19
CA LEU A 60 -10.90 -22.89 17.03
C LEU A 60 -12.26 -23.59 16.90
N THR A 61 -12.63 -24.01 15.69
CA THR A 61 -13.85 -24.78 15.43
C THR A 61 -13.79 -26.16 16.08
N GLU A 62 -12.66 -26.88 15.94
CA GLU A 62 -12.41 -28.17 16.61
C GLU A 62 -12.62 -28.04 18.13
N ARG A 63 -12.07 -26.99 18.75
CA ARG A 63 -12.21 -26.71 20.20
C ARG A 63 -13.62 -26.31 20.61
N ARG A 64 -14.33 -25.57 19.78
CA ARG A 64 -15.74 -25.25 20.00
C ARG A 64 -16.59 -26.52 20.01
N LEU A 65 -16.31 -27.46 19.11
CA LEU A 65 -16.99 -28.76 19.06
C LEU A 65 -16.67 -29.63 20.28
N SER A 66 -15.48 -29.52 20.88
CA SER A 66 -15.13 -30.21 22.13
C SER A 66 -15.70 -29.54 23.39
N GLY A 67 -16.51 -28.50 23.24
CA GLY A 67 -17.17 -27.82 24.37
C GLY A 67 -16.33 -26.73 25.04
N GLU A 68 -15.20 -26.31 24.45
CA GLU A 68 -14.42 -25.19 24.99
C GLU A 68 -15.07 -23.84 24.67
N ASN A 69 -15.01 -22.92 25.64
CA ASN A 69 -15.51 -21.56 25.48
C ASN A 69 -14.57 -20.73 24.59
N THR A 70 -14.99 -20.52 23.34
CA THR A 70 -14.26 -19.73 22.33
C THR A 70 -14.79 -18.30 22.16
N ASN A 71 -15.75 -17.88 22.98
CA ASN A 71 -16.43 -16.60 22.85
C ASN A 71 -15.62 -15.45 23.48
N LYS A 72 -14.53 -15.05 22.83
CA LYS A 72 -13.76 -13.86 23.18
C LYS A 72 -13.56 -13.01 21.92
N VAL A 73 -13.94 -11.75 22.01
CA VAL A 73 -13.76 -10.78 20.92
C VAL A 73 -12.50 -9.98 21.22
N ILE A 74 -11.42 -10.32 20.51
CA ILE A 74 -10.20 -9.51 20.48
C ILE A 74 -10.27 -8.67 19.21
N LYS A 75 -10.22 -7.35 19.32
CA LYS A 75 -10.11 -6.48 18.14
C LYS A 75 -8.64 -6.31 17.82
N ALA A 76 -8.20 -6.67 16.61
CA ALA A 76 -6.89 -6.24 16.14
C ALA A 76 -6.89 -4.74 15.80
N ASP A 77 -5.76 -4.09 16.03
CA ASP A 77 -5.54 -2.69 15.66
C ASP A 77 -5.16 -2.58 14.16
N TYR A 78 -6.18 -2.65 13.31
CA TYR A 78 -6.03 -2.55 11.86
C TYR A 78 -5.36 -1.23 11.41
N ASN A 79 -5.59 -0.13 12.13
CA ASN A 79 -5.04 1.19 11.80
C ASN A 79 -3.50 1.23 11.94
N ALA A 80 -2.95 0.57 12.95
CA ALA A 80 -1.51 0.50 13.15
C ALA A 80 -0.84 -0.29 12.01
N ALA A 81 -1.47 -1.38 11.58
CA ALA A 81 -0.98 -2.20 10.47
C ALA A 81 -0.96 -1.43 9.14
N VAL A 82 -1.96 -0.58 8.88
CA VAL A 82 -1.99 0.27 7.67
C VAL A 82 -0.93 1.35 7.71
N ALA A 83 -0.72 2.02 8.85
CA ALA A 83 0.29 3.06 8.98
C ALA A 83 1.71 2.52 8.74
N GLU A 84 2.00 1.31 9.22
CA GLU A 84 3.26 0.62 8.93
C GLU A 84 3.36 0.21 7.45
N ALA A 85 2.26 -0.29 6.89
CA ALA A 85 2.18 -0.67 5.48
C ALA A 85 2.41 0.52 4.53
N GLU A 86 1.94 1.72 4.89
CA GLU A 86 2.18 2.96 4.14
C GLU A 86 3.65 3.39 4.17
N LYS A 87 4.30 3.32 5.34
CA LYS A 87 5.73 3.62 5.46
C LYS A 87 6.55 2.68 4.58
N ALA A 88 6.27 1.38 4.65
CA ALA A 88 6.88 0.38 3.79
C ALA A 88 6.60 0.68 2.30
N GLY A 89 5.35 0.97 1.94
CA GLY A 89 4.97 1.28 0.56
C GLY A 89 5.66 2.52 -0.02
N LYS A 90 5.84 3.58 0.79
CA LYS A 90 6.60 4.78 0.40
C LYS A 90 8.06 4.44 0.11
N ALA A 91 8.69 3.59 0.94
CA ALA A 91 10.06 3.14 0.72
C ALA A 91 10.20 2.30 -0.57
N VAL A 92 9.26 1.39 -0.85
CA VAL A 92 9.26 0.59 -2.09
C VAL A 92 9.15 1.49 -3.32
N ARG A 93 8.23 2.47 -3.32
CA ARG A 93 8.12 3.43 -4.44
C ARG A 93 9.36 4.31 -4.59
N ALA A 94 9.99 4.71 -3.49
CA ALA A 94 11.25 5.45 -3.54
C ALA A 94 12.38 4.62 -4.17
N LYS A 95 12.46 3.33 -3.85
CA LYS A 95 13.40 2.39 -4.51
C LYS A 95 13.10 2.23 -5.99
N GLN A 96 11.83 2.06 -6.36
CA GLN A 96 11.42 1.97 -7.77
C GLN A 96 11.80 3.24 -8.54
N ARG A 97 11.60 4.42 -7.95
CA ARG A 97 12.02 5.70 -8.54
C ARG A 97 13.54 5.78 -8.74
N LYS A 98 14.32 5.48 -7.71
CA LYS A 98 15.79 5.48 -7.80
C LYS A 98 16.30 4.48 -8.84
N MET A 99 15.71 3.28 -8.90
CA MET A 99 16.06 2.29 -9.91
C MET A 99 15.78 2.79 -11.33
N ILE A 100 14.65 3.46 -11.55
CA ILE A 100 14.33 4.06 -12.86
C ILE A 100 15.33 5.16 -13.22
N GLU A 101 15.67 6.02 -12.26
CA GLU A 101 16.65 7.10 -12.43
C GLU A 101 18.05 6.55 -12.74
N GLU A 102 18.51 5.55 -12.00
CA GLU A 102 19.78 4.85 -12.25
C GLU A 102 19.77 4.13 -13.61
N GLN A 103 18.68 3.46 -13.98
CA GLN A 103 18.53 2.83 -15.29
C GLN A 103 18.55 3.85 -16.43
N TYR A 104 17.92 5.01 -16.24
CA TYR A 104 17.95 6.11 -17.18
C TYR A 104 19.37 6.67 -17.34
N GLN A 105 20.08 6.92 -16.24
CA GLN A 105 21.48 7.34 -16.26
C GLN A 105 22.40 6.32 -16.94
N GLN A 106 22.14 5.01 -16.75
CA GLN A 106 22.91 3.94 -17.40
C GLN A 106 22.63 3.82 -18.90
N GLN A 107 21.38 4.02 -19.34
CA GLN A 107 21.00 3.92 -20.76
C GLN A 107 21.37 5.17 -21.57
N PHE A 108 21.31 6.35 -20.96
CA PHE A 108 21.48 7.62 -21.68
C PHE A 108 22.78 8.37 -21.34
N GLY A 109 23.56 7.91 -20.36
CA GLY A 109 24.87 8.48 -20.04
C GLY A 109 24.79 9.87 -19.40
N LEU A 110 25.86 10.26 -18.73
CA LEU A 110 25.99 11.52 -17.97
C LEU A 110 26.04 12.75 -18.88
N GLU A 111 24.93 13.14 -19.49
CA GLU A 111 24.71 14.49 -20.04
C GLU A 111 23.25 14.92 -19.76
N ALA A 112 22.77 14.67 -18.53
CA ALA A 112 21.38 14.91 -18.13
C ALA A 112 21.07 16.37 -17.75
N ASP A 113 22.06 17.26 -17.77
CA ASP A 113 21.86 18.65 -17.30
C ASP A 113 21.20 19.54 -18.37
N GLN A 114 21.31 19.19 -19.67
CA GLN A 114 20.77 20.01 -20.76
C GLN A 114 19.36 19.60 -21.19
N GLU A 115 19.01 18.32 -21.09
CA GLU A 115 17.72 17.83 -21.58
C GLU A 115 16.57 17.96 -20.57
N ILE A 116 16.85 17.87 -19.26
CA ILE A 116 15.82 18.10 -18.22
C ILE A 116 15.36 19.56 -18.26
N SER A 117 16.29 20.51 -18.43
CA SER A 117 16.01 21.93 -18.65
C SER A 117 15.19 22.15 -19.92
N ALA A 118 15.50 21.45 -21.02
CA ALA A 118 14.77 21.57 -22.28
C ALA A 118 13.35 20.98 -22.21
N ILE A 119 13.14 19.90 -21.46
CA ILE A 119 11.83 19.28 -21.26
C ILE A 119 10.97 20.13 -20.32
N GLU A 120 11.57 20.69 -19.27
CA GLU A 120 10.89 21.59 -18.33
C GLU A 120 10.55 22.94 -19.00
N GLN A 121 11.44 23.46 -19.86
CA GLN A 121 11.16 24.59 -20.75
C GLN A 121 10.09 24.28 -21.79
N ALA A 122 10.10 23.09 -22.41
CA ALA A 122 9.07 22.72 -23.38
C ALA A 122 7.69 22.54 -22.73
N MET A 123 7.63 21.99 -21.51
CA MET A 123 6.38 21.88 -20.75
C MET A 123 5.85 23.23 -20.26
N THR A 124 6.74 24.13 -19.83
CA THR A 124 6.35 25.51 -19.42
C THR A 124 5.93 26.36 -20.61
N THR A 125 6.66 26.30 -21.74
CA THR A 125 6.27 26.99 -23.00
C THR A 125 4.94 26.45 -23.54
N SER A 126 4.65 25.16 -23.33
CA SER A 126 3.36 24.56 -23.68
C SER A 126 2.22 24.99 -22.73
N GLN A 127 2.53 25.33 -21.47
CA GLN A 127 1.56 25.86 -20.50
C GLN A 127 1.34 27.38 -20.63
N GLU A 128 2.31 28.15 -21.13
CA GLU A 128 2.23 29.61 -21.33
C GLU A 128 1.46 30.03 -22.60
N SER A 129 1.04 29.10 -23.46
CA SER A 129 0.26 29.41 -24.68
C SER A 129 -1.26 29.50 -24.47
N GLN A 130 -1.73 29.69 -23.23
CA GLN A 130 -3.03 30.33 -23.00
C GLN A 130 -2.83 31.84 -22.80
N PRO A 131 -3.38 32.70 -23.67
CA PRO A 131 -3.17 34.13 -23.56
C PRO A 131 -4.04 34.69 -22.42
N GLU A 132 -3.41 35.17 -21.36
CA GLU A 132 -4.04 36.17 -20.50
C GLU A 132 -3.52 37.55 -20.89
N GLN A 133 -4.39 38.40 -21.45
CA GLN A 133 -4.38 39.81 -21.08
C GLN A 133 -5.80 40.31 -20.80
N VAL A 134 -5.93 40.72 -19.55
CA VAL A 134 -7.05 41.36 -18.87
C VAL A 134 -7.01 42.87 -19.15
N SER A 135 -8.16 43.52 -19.40
CA SER A 135 -8.69 44.68 -18.63
C SER A 135 -9.43 45.76 -19.45
N LYS A 136 -10.70 45.96 -19.05
CA LYS A 136 -11.46 47.21 -18.81
C LYS A 136 -11.37 48.37 -19.81
N GLU A 137 -12.49 48.62 -20.48
CA GLU A 137 -13.01 49.98 -20.71
C GLU A 137 -14.50 50.04 -20.34
N THR A 138 -14.83 50.84 -19.33
CA THR A 138 -16.17 51.39 -19.10
C THR A 138 -16.22 52.76 -19.74
N GLU A 139 -17.10 53.00 -20.72
CA GLU A 139 -18.04 54.13 -20.74
C GLU A 139 -18.85 54.21 -22.05
N ASN A 140 -20.12 54.60 -21.89
CA ASN A 140 -20.97 55.30 -22.85
C ASN A 140 -21.34 54.58 -24.16
N ASP A 141 -22.56 54.05 -24.22
CA ASP A 141 -23.58 54.81 -24.96
C ASP A 141 -25.01 54.37 -24.60
N ALA A 142 -25.74 55.33 -24.02
CA ALA A 142 -27.18 55.33 -24.03
C ALA A 142 -27.63 56.17 -25.23
N LYS A 143 -28.19 55.54 -26.27
CA LYS A 143 -29.27 56.03 -27.16
C LYS A 143 -29.28 55.22 -28.47
N LYS A 144 -30.29 54.37 -28.66
CA LYS A 144 -31.43 54.59 -29.57
C LYS A 144 -32.33 53.35 -29.60
#